data_AF-A0A6I3EJ48-F1
#
_entry.id   AF-A0A6I3EJ48-F1
#
_cell.length_a   1.000
_cell.length_b   1.000
_cell.length_c   1.000
_cell.angle_alpha   90.00
_cell.angle_beta   90.00
_cell.angle_gamma   90.00
#
_symmetry.space_group_name_H-M   'P 1'
#
loop_
_entity.id
_entity.type
_entity.pdbx_description
1 polymer ?
#
loop_
_entity_poly.entity_id
_entity_poly.type
_entity_poly.pdbx_seq_one_letter_code
_entity_poly.pdbx_strand_id
1 'polypeptide(L)'
;MSIENYEQIEFVSEGAVLRGRLYRPVDIAGDVSVVVMAHGFSALAAYLDDYATDFAQAGFAVLLFDHRNFGESDGTPRYGFDNLLQIRGYRDAISFVATQSGIDKQKIAVFGESASSLGAQFIGVFDNRVRAVIAFTPVCGNSATKFDTTNEKFDWLRANWSDLDLSTVPARELAVRMCRLHEGEGPVIVEGDAAVSYTT
;
A
#
# COMPACT_ATOMS: atom_id res chain seq x y z
N MET A 1 -14.50 13.04 -15.57
CA MET A 1 -15.14 12.66 -14.30
C MET A 1 -15.11 11.14 -14.24
N SER A 2 -14.09 10.56 -13.62
CA SER A 2 -14.09 9.13 -13.31
C SER A 2 -15.16 8.91 -12.24
N ILE A 3 -16.09 8.00 -12.51
CA ILE A 3 -17.00 7.54 -11.47
C ILE A 3 -16.13 6.72 -10.52
N GLU A 4 -15.98 7.19 -9.29
CA GLU A 4 -15.33 6.43 -8.21
C GLU A 4 -16.15 5.16 -7.97
N ASN A 5 -15.75 4.05 -8.61
CA ASN A 5 -16.42 2.75 -8.53
C ASN A 5 -15.86 1.93 -7.36
N TYR A 6 -15.89 2.50 -6.17
CA TYR A 6 -15.56 1.79 -4.95
C TYR A 6 -16.63 1.99 -3.89
N GLU A 7 -16.76 1.01 -3.00
CA GLU A 7 -17.49 1.19 -1.74
C GLU A 7 -16.50 1.45 -0.61
N GLN A 8 -16.87 2.32 0.33
CA GLN A 8 -16.12 2.48 1.57
C GLN A 8 -16.34 1.25 2.45
N ILE A 9 -15.27 0.76 3.06
CA ILE A 9 -15.30 -0.41 3.93
C ILE A 9 -14.67 -0.12 5.28
N GLU A 10 -15.09 -0.88 6.28
CA GLU A 10 -14.52 -0.88 7.61
C GLU A 10 -14.40 -2.31 8.12
N PHE A 11 -13.32 -2.63 8.81
CA PHE A 11 -13.14 -3.91 9.48
C PHE A 11 -12.31 -3.77 10.74
N VAL A 12 -12.56 -4.65 11.72
CA VAL A 12 -11.82 -4.65 12.98
C VAL A 12 -10.50 -5.41 12.80
N SER A 13 -9.39 -4.80 13.25
CA SER A 13 -8.08 -5.45 13.35
C SER A 13 -7.35 -4.99 14.61
N GLU A 14 -6.88 -5.94 15.40
CA GLU A 14 -6.05 -5.69 16.60
C GLU A 14 -6.56 -4.55 17.50
N GLY A 15 -7.88 -4.49 17.73
CA GLY A 15 -8.51 -3.49 18.60
C GLY A 15 -8.74 -2.11 17.98
N ALA A 16 -8.52 -1.95 16.68
CA ALA A 16 -8.83 -0.75 15.91
C ALA A 16 -9.79 -1.06 14.75
N VAL A 17 -10.56 -0.06 14.30
CA VAL A 17 -11.31 -0.13 13.05
C VAL A 17 -10.40 0.37 11.93
N LEU A 18 -10.08 -0.49 10.98
CA LEU A 18 -9.35 -0.13 9.77
C LEU A 18 -10.33 0.21 8.67
N ARG A 19 -9.99 1.24 7.89
CA ARG A 19 -10.84 1.81 6.85
C ARG A 19 -10.14 1.75 5.49
N GLY A 20 -10.95 1.72 4.45
CA GLY A 20 -10.46 1.60 3.10
C GLY A 20 -11.59 1.53 2.11
N ARG A 21 -11.26 1.03 0.93
CA ARG A 21 -12.16 0.96 -0.22
C ARG A 21 -12.14 -0.42 -0.84
N LEU A 22 -13.30 -0.89 -1.27
CA LEU A 22 -13.45 -2.12 -2.05
C LEU A 22 -13.90 -1.77 -3.47
N TYR A 23 -12.96 -1.88 -4.40
CA TYR A 23 -13.19 -1.71 -5.83
C TYR A 23 -13.68 -3.03 -6.41
N ARG A 24 -14.65 -2.95 -7.33
CA ARG A 24 -15.16 -4.13 -8.04
C ARG A 24 -15.07 -3.94 -9.55
N PRO A 25 -14.78 -5.01 -10.30
CA PRO A 25 -14.89 -4.97 -11.74
C PRO A 25 -16.35 -4.80 -12.16
N VAL A 26 -16.58 -4.05 -13.23
CA VAL A 26 -17.89 -3.85 -13.83
C VAL A 26 -18.14 -4.94 -14.87
N ASP A 27 -19.39 -5.36 -15.04
CA ASP A 27 -19.84 -6.30 -16.08
C ASP A 27 -19.23 -7.71 -16.01
N ILE A 28 -18.68 -8.13 -14.86
CA ILE A 28 -18.25 -9.51 -14.63
C ILE A 28 -19.29 -10.26 -13.78
N ALA A 29 -19.76 -11.38 -14.30
CA ALA A 29 -20.68 -12.26 -13.59
C ALA A 29 -19.92 -13.27 -12.71
N GLY A 30 -20.42 -13.47 -11.49
CA GLY A 30 -19.88 -14.46 -10.54
C GLY A 30 -18.78 -13.90 -9.62
N ASP A 31 -18.18 -14.80 -8.86
CA ASP A 31 -17.13 -14.46 -7.89
C ASP A 31 -15.80 -14.18 -8.60
N VAL A 32 -15.15 -13.08 -8.26
CA VAL A 32 -13.88 -12.63 -8.88
C VAL A 32 -12.68 -12.80 -7.94
N SER A 33 -11.49 -12.87 -8.54
CA SER A 33 -10.23 -12.85 -7.78
C SER A 33 -10.05 -11.50 -7.11
N VAL A 34 -9.40 -11.45 -5.96
CA VAL A 34 -9.24 -10.21 -5.18
C VAL A 34 -7.80 -9.93 -4.83
N VAL A 35 -7.41 -8.66 -4.89
CA VAL A 35 -6.12 -8.16 -4.41
C VAL A 35 -6.32 -7.37 -3.13
N VAL A 36 -5.69 -7.79 -2.03
CA VAL A 36 -5.66 -7.02 -0.78
C VAL A 36 -4.40 -6.13 -0.80
N MET A 37 -4.59 -4.82 -0.89
CA MET A 37 -3.54 -3.81 -1.07
C MET A 37 -3.38 -2.95 0.20
N ALA A 38 -2.13 -2.67 0.58
CA ALA A 38 -1.84 -1.67 1.60
C ALA A 38 -0.59 -0.83 1.26
N HIS A 39 -0.58 0.39 1.78
CA HIS A 39 0.49 1.38 1.60
C HIS A 39 1.73 1.08 2.47
N GLY A 40 2.89 1.61 2.09
CA GLY A 40 4.14 1.52 2.83
C GLY A 40 4.30 2.57 3.93
N PHE A 41 5.51 2.67 4.48
CA PHE A 41 5.81 3.56 5.61
C PHE A 41 5.48 5.02 5.28
N SER A 42 4.76 5.71 6.17
CA SER A 42 4.34 7.12 6.05
C SER A 42 3.43 7.49 4.88
N ALA A 43 3.13 6.54 3.99
CA ALA A 43 2.15 6.70 2.92
C ALA A 43 0.72 6.52 3.45
N LEU A 44 -0.27 6.69 2.56
CA LEU A 44 -1.69 6.49 2.79
C LEU A 44 -2.26 5.67 1.63
N ALA A 45 -3.36 4.95 1.89
CA ALA A 45 -4.07 4.16 0.89
C ALA A 45 -4.48 4.99 -0.34
N ALA A 46 -4.81 6.27 -0.16
CA ALA A 46 -5.17 7.19 -1.26
C ALA A 46 -4.12 7.31 -2.37
N TYR A 47 -2.83 7.07 -2.07
CA TYR A 47 -1.78 7.09 -3.09
C TYR A 47 -1.76 5.86 -3.99
N LEU A 48 -2.58 4.85 -3.69
CA LEU A 48 -2.69 3.62 -4.46
C LEU A 48 -4.03 3.48 -5.22
N ASP A 49 -4.87 4.52 -5.23
CA ASP A 49 -6.22 4.47 -5.82
C ASP A 49 -6.20 4.24 -7.34
N ASP A 50 -5.23 4.81 -8.05
CA ASP A 50 -5.08 4.60 -9.50
C ASP A 50 -4.75 3.12 -9.79
N TYR A 51 -3.87 2.50 -9.00
CA TYR A 51 -3.55 1.08 -9.15
C TYR A 51 -4.74 0.18 -8.82
N ALA A 52 -5.50 0.51 -7.77
CA ALA A 52 -6.72 -0.22 -7.42
C ALA A 52 -7.77 -0.13 -8.53
N THR A 53 -7.91 1.05 -9.14
CA THR A 53 -8.77 1.27 -10.30
C THR A 53 -8.33 0.44 -11.50
N ASP A 54 -7.03 0.41 -11.81
CA ASP A 54 -6.48 -0.36 -12.93
C ASP A 54 -6.69 -1.86 -12.73
N PHE A 55 -6.49 -2.39 -11.51
CA PHE A 55 -6.79 -3.78 -11.19
C PHE A 55 -8.29 -4.11 -11.33
N ALA A 56 -9.16 -3.19 -10.91
CA ALA A 56 -10.61 -3.33 -11.08
C ALA A 56 -11.02 -3.37 -12.54
N GLN A 57 -10.46 -2.49 -13.37
CA GLN A 57 -10.67 -2.49 -14.82
C GLN A 57 -10.13 -3.76 -15.49
N ALA A 58 -9.07 -4.36 -14.93
CA ALA A 58 -8.51 -5.63 -15.38
C ALA A 58 -9.30 -6.87 -14.91
N GLY A 59 -10.39 -6.70 -14.15
CA GLY A 59 -11.28 -7.79 -13.75
C GLY A 59 -11.07 -8.35 -12.35
N PHE A 60 -10.28 -7.68 -11.51
CA PHE A 60 -10.02 -8.08 -10.12
C PHE A 60 -10.82 -7.21 -9.15
N ALA A 61 -11.35 -7.79 -8.07
CA ALA A 61 -11.72 -6.96 -6.94
C ALA A 61 -10.46 -6.45 -6.23
N VAL A 62 -10.55 -5.29 -5.57
CA VAL A 62 -9.43 -4.74 -4.80
C VAL A 62 -9.91 -4.22 -3.46
N LEU A 63 -9.39 -4.80 -2.38
CA LEU A 63 -9.51 -4.22 -1.04
C LEU A 63 -8.26 -3.40 -0.76
N LEU A 64 -8.38 -2.08 -0.77
CA LEU A 64 -7.28 -1.15 -0.47
C LEU A 64 -7.57 -0.45 0.87
N PHE A 65 -6.66 -0.56 1.84
CA PHE A 65 -6.90 -0.06 3.20
C PHE A 65 -5.71 0.69 3.80
N ASP A 66 -5.99 1.56 4.76
CA ASP A 66 -4.98 2.22 5.60
C ASP A 66 -4.60 1.31 6.78
N HIS A 67 -3.30 1.22 7.09
CA HIS A 67 -2.85 0.49 8.28
C HIS A 67 -3.35 1.13 9.57
N ARG A 68 -3.40 0.36 10.67
CA ARG A 68 -3.65 0.90 12.02
C ARG A 68 -2.73 2.10 12.26
N ASN A 69 -3.28 3.17 12.84
CA ASN A 69 -2.62 4.45 13.10
C ASN A 69 -2.42 5.39 11.89
N PHE A 70 -2.72 4.95 10.66
CA PHE A 70 -2.55 5.73 9.42
C PHE A 70 -3.89 6.14 8.81
N GLY A 71 -3.85 7.20 8.01
CA GLY A 71 -4.98 7.69 7.22
C GLY A 71 -6.32 7.71 7.96
N GLU A 72 -7.32 7.10 7.36
CA GLU A 72 -8.67 7.05 7.94
C GLU A 72 -8.82 5.94 8.99
N SER A 73 -7.88 5.01 9.08
CA SER A 73 -7.92 3.92 10.07
C SER A 73 -7.68 4.41 11.49
N ASP A 74 -8.35 3.79 12.46
CA ASP A 74 -8.17 4.07 13.88
C ASP A 74 -6.80 3.58 14.40
N GLY A 75 -6.46 4.03 15.60
CA GLY A 75 -5.28 3.58 16.34
C GLY A 75 -4.50 4.72 16.98
N THR A 76 -3.72 4.37 18.00
CA THR A 76 -2.81 5.27 18.71
C THR A 76 -1.48 4.54 19.04
N PRO A 77 -0.34 5.26 19.05
CA PRO A 77 -0.20 6.67 18.65
C PRO A 77 -0.37 6.85 17.13
N ARG A 78 -0.90 7.99 16.69
CA ARG A 78 -1.05 8.28 15.25
C ARG A 78 0.31 8.21 14.57
N TYR A 79 0.33 7.65 13.36
CA TYR A 79 1.53 7.38 12.56
C TYR A 79 2.53 6.42 13.23
N GLY A 80 2.13 5.72 14.31
CA GLY A 80 2.92 4.65 14.91
C GLY A 80 3.06 3.49 13.93
N PHE A 81 4.31 3.15 13.58
CA PHE A 81 4.61 2.05 12.67
C PHE A 81 5.04 0.81 13.44
N ASP A 82 4.35 -0.30 13.17
CA ASP A 82 4.63 -1.60 13.75
C ASP A 82 4.39 -2.69 12.69
N ASN A 83 5.44 -3.41 12.32
CA ASN A 83 5.37 -4.43 11.28
C ASN A 83 4.45 -5.60 11.64
N LEU A 84 4.41 -6.03 12.91
CA LEU A 84 3.56 -7.14 13.32
C LEU A 84 2.09 -6.76 13.29
N LEU A 85 1.74 -5.55 13.73
CA LEU A 85 0.38 -5.03 13.60
C LEU A 85 -0.05 -4.89 12.15
N GLN A 86 0.84 -4.44 11.25
CA GLN A 86 0.54 -4.38 9.82
C GLN A 86 0.32 -5.77 9.20
N ILE A 87 1.14 -6.76 9.56
CA ILE A 87 0.96 -8.16 9.14
C ILE A 87 -0.41 -8.70 9.59
N ARG A 88 -0.80 -8.43 10.84
CA ARG A 88 -2.12 -8.83 11.36
C ARG A 88 -3.26 -8.06 10.67
N GLY A 89 -3.03 -6.81 10.31
CA GLY A 89 -3.91 -6.02 9.43
C GLY A 89 -4.21 -6.73 8.12
N TYR A 90 -3.19 -7.26 7.43
CA TYR A 90 -3.41 -8.09 6.22
C TYR A 90 -4.24 -9.35 6.51
N ARG A 91 -3.94 -10.10 7.56
CA ARG A 91 -4.72 -11.30 7.96
C ARG A 91 -6.20 -10.98 8.16
N ASP A 92 -6.48 -9.87 8.83
CA ASP A 92 -7.83 -9.45 9.16
C ASP A 92 -8.55 -8.88 7.92
N ALA A 93 -7.84 -8.13 7.07
CA ALA A 93 -8.33 -7.68 5.77
C ALA A 93 -8.70 -8.86 4.84
N ILE A 94 -7.86 -9.90 4.79
CA ILE A 94 -8.15 -11.14 4.05
C ILE A 94 -9.42 -11.82 4.62
N SER A 95 -9.57 -11.84 5.94
CA SER A 95 -10.75 -12.43 6.57
C SER A 95 -12.01 -11.63 6.26
N PHE A 96 -11.93 -10.30 6.29
CA PHE A 96 -13.02 -9.40 5.93
C PHE A 96 -13.40 -9.52 4.45
N VAL A 97 -12.44 -9.49 3.53
CA VAL A 97 -12.74 -9.54 2.08
C VAL A 97 -13.37 -10.87 1.69
N ALA A 98 -12.99 -11.96 2.37
CA ALA A 98 -13.56 -13.27 2.17
C ALA A 98 -15.02 -13.39 2.67
N THR A 99 -15.59 -12.41 3.37
CA THR A 99 -17.03 -12.38 3.70
C THR A 99 -17.86 -11.59 2.70
N GLN A 100 -17.23 -10.83 1.80
CA GLN A 100 -17.93 -9.99 0.84
C GLN A 100 -18.51 -10.81 -0.31
N SER A 101 -19.65 -10.35 -0.83
CA SER A 101 -20.28 -10.96 -2.01
C SER A 101 -19.45 -10.70 -3.27
N GLY A 102 -19.45 -11.66 -4.20
CA GLY A 102 -18.73 -11.56 -5.47
C GLY A 102 -17.21 -11.78 -5.35
N ILE A 103 -16.71 -12.28 -4.22
CA ILE A 103 -15.28 -12.55 -3.99
C ILE A 103 -15.02 -14.05 -3.94
N ASP A 104 -14.13 -14.52 -4.82
CA ASP A 104 -13.67 -15.90 -4.83
C ASP A 104 -12.60 -16.09 -3.74
N LYS A 105 -13.02 -16.68 -2.62
CA LYS A 105 -12.18 -16.92 -1.43
C LYS A 105 -10.99 -17.84 -1.70
N GLN A 106 -10.97 -18.54 -2.83
CA GLN A 106 -9.84 -19.38 -3.25
C GLN A 106 -8.82 -18.65 -4.12
N LYS A 107 -9.09 -17.39 -4.51
CA LYS A 107 -8.24 -16.58 -5.40
C LYS A 107 -7.92 -15.21 -4.79
N ILE A 108 -7.24 -15.25 -3.66
CA ILE A 108 -6.80 -14.05 -2.93
C ILE A 108 -5.32 -13.78 -3.22
N ALA A 109 -4.99 -12.60 -3.72
CA ALA A 109 -3.64 -12.08 -3.81
C ALA A 109 -3.43 -10.97 -2.76
N VAL A 110 -2.19 -10.76 -2.35
CA VAL A 110 -1.79 -9.64 -1.49
C VAL A 110 -0.78 -8.76 -2.20
N PHE A 111 -0.88 -7.46 -1.98
CA PHE A 111 -0.01 -6.45 -2.55
C PHE A 111 0.50 -5.56 -1.41
N GLY A 112 1.82 -5.34 -1.37
CA GLY A 112 2.42 -4.40 -0.44
C GLY A 112 3.39 -3.46 -1.14
N GLU A 113 3.22 -2.15 -0.92
CA GLU A 113 4.12 -1.10 -1.39
C GLU A 113 5.24 -0.84 -0.38
N SER A 114 6.49 -0.70 -0.86
CA SER A 114 7.66 -0.31 -0.06
C SER A 114 7.77 -1.15 1.22
N ALA A 115 7.77 -0.53 2.40
CA ALA A 115 7.87 -1.24 3.69
C ALA A 115 6.78 -2.32 3.89
N SER A 116 5.59 -2.12 3.32
CA SER A 116 4.49 -3.10 3.43
C SER A 116 4.74 -4.36 2.63
N SER A 117 5.71 -4.36 1.70
CA SER A 117 6.09 -5.55 0.94
C SER A 117 6.59 -6.68 1.84
N LEU A 118 7.21 -6.37 2.99
CA LEU A 118 7.59 -7.39 3.98
C LEU A 118 6.36 -8.07 4.59
N GLY A 119 5.33 -7.28 4.92
CA GLY A 119 4.07 -7.80 5.45
C GLY A 119 3.33 -8.66 4.44
N ALA A 120 3.24 -8.21 3.19
CA ALA A 120 2.64 -8.96 2.09
C ALA A 120 3.35 -10.30 1.82
N GLN A 121 4.69 -10.33 1.89
CA GLN A 121 5.45 -11.57 1.77
C GLN A 121 5.25 -12.50 2.97
N PHE A 122 5.29 -11.97 4.19
CA PHE A 122 5.07 -12.76 5.40
C PHE A 122 3.68 -13.42 5.37
N ILE A 123 2.62 -12.64 5.13
CA ILE A 123 1.27 -13.19 5.09
C ILE A 123 1.10 -14.17 3.92
N GLY A 124 1.75 -13.93 2.79
CA GLY A 124 1.74 -14.85 1.65
C GLY A 124 2.37 -16.22 1.94
N VAL A 125 3.31 -16.30 2.88
CA VAL A 125 3.91 -17.57 3.31
C VAL A 125 3.07 -18.27 4.37
N PHE A 126 2.51 -17.52 5.33
CA PHE A 126 1.90 -18.11 6.53
C PHE A 126 0.37 -18.20 6.50
N ASP A 127 -0.30 -17.51 5.57
CA ASP A 127 -1.75 -17.60 5.37
C ASP A 127 -2.07 -18.39 4.10
N ASN A 128 -2.49 -19.64 4.28
CA ASN A 128 -2.80 -20.58 3.19
C ASN A 128 -3.94 -20.14 2.26
N ARG A 129 -4.66 -19.05 2.58
CA ARG A 129 -5.66 -18.43 1.72
C ARG A 129 -5.02 -17.61 0.60
N VAL A 130 -3.81 -17.11 0.79
CA VAL A 130 -3.09 -16.31 -0.20
C VAL A 130 -2.55 -17.19 -1.32
N ARG A 131 -2.78 -16.79 -2.57
CA ARG A 131 -2.37 -17.52 -3.79
C ARG A 131 -1.29 -16.80 -4.59
N ALA A 132 -1.14 -15.50 -4.38
CA ALA A 132 -0.13 -14.69 -5.05
C ALA A 132 0.30 -13.52 -4.16
N VAL A 133 1.56 -13.11 -4.30
CA VAL A 133 2.14 -11.95 -3.62
C VAL A 133 2.66 -10.99 -4.69
N ILE A 134 2.28 -9.72 -4.57
CA ILE A 134 2.79 -8.62 -5.38
C ILE A 134 3.59 -7.70 -4.47
N ALA A 135 4.91 -7.70 -4.64
CA ALA A 135 5.82 -6.85 -3.89
C ALA A 135 6.19 -5.64 -4.75
N PHE A 136 5.59 -4.47 -4.47
CA PHE A 136 5.82 -3.25 -5.23
C PHE A 136 6.90 -2.41 -4.54
N THR A 137 7.94 -2.03 -5.29
CA THR A 137 9.14 -1.33 -4.78
C THR A 137 9.70 -1.92 -3.46
N PRO A 138 9.92 -3.25 -3.38
CA PRO A 138 10.15 -3.92 -2.12
C PRO A 138 11.45 -3.50 -1.44
N VAL A 139 11.43 -3.50 -0.10
CA VAL A 139 12.62 -3.22 0.73
C VAL A 139 13.61 -4.40 0.81
N CYS A 140 13.29 -5.52 0.16
CA CYS A 140 14.12 -6.72 0.11
C CYS A 140 14.09 -7.35 -1.29
N GLY A 141 15.12 -8.15 -1.60
CA GLY A 141 15.25 -8.85 -2.87
C GLY A 141 16.58 -9.61 -2.94
N ASN A 142 16.64 -10.63 -3.79
CA ASN A 142 17.82 -11.51 -3.88
C ASN A 142 19.06 -10.84 -4.53
N SER A 143 18.87 -9.64 -5.07
CA SER A 143 19.94 -8.79 -5.60
C SER A 143 19.51 -7.33 -5.49
N ALA A 144 20.44 -6.44 -5.19
CA ALA A 144 20.18 -5.00 -5.30
C ALA A 144 19.76 -4.65 -6.73
N THR A 145 18.73 -3.82 -6.86
CA THR A 145 18.38 -3.22 -8.16
C THR A 145 19.61 -2.50 -8.69
N LYS A 146 20.07 -2.87 -9.90
CA LYS A 146 21.14 -2.14 -10.58
C LYS A 146 20.57 -0.80 -11.04
N PHE A 147 20.89 0.26 -10.32
CA PHE A 147 20.51 1.61 -10.72
C PHE A 147 21.20 1.97 -12.04
N ASP A 148 20.41 2.59 -12.92
CA ASP A 148 20.94 3.29 -14.08
C ASP A 148 21.78 4.49 -13.57
N THR A 149 23.09 4.41 -13.73
CA THR A 149 24.06 5.41 -13.26
C THR A 149 24.41 6.44 -14.33
N THR A 150 23.73 6.39 -15.48
CA THR A 150 23.96 7.36 -16.53
C THR A 150 23.42 8.74 -16.13
N ASN A 151 24.19 9.77 -16.43
CA ASN A 151 23.76 11.15 -16.18
C ASN A 151 22.69 11.62 -17.17
N GLU A 152 22.31 10.79 -18.15
CA GLU A 152 21.47 11.14 -19.28
C GLU A 152 20.13 11.76 -18.84
N LYS A 153 19.48 11.15 -17.85
CA LYS A 153 18.24 11.65 -17.23
C LYS A 153 18.46 12.95 -16.43
N PHE A 154 19.63 13.12 -15.85
CA PHE A 154 19.99 14.28 -15.02
C PHE A 154 20.42 15.49 -15.85
N ASP A 155 21.15 15.24 -16.94
CA ASP A 155 21.62 16.25 -17.89
C ASP A 155 20.47 16.77 -18.76
N TRP A 156 19.54 15.89 -19.14
CA TRP A 156 18.29 16.29 -19.77
C TRP A 156 17.47 17.24 -18.87
N LEU A 157 17.33 16.91 -17.58
CA LEU A 157 16.66 17.76 -16.58
C LEU A 157 17.31 19.15 -16.50
N ARG A 158 18.65 19.17 -16.39
CA ARG A 158 19.44 20.39 -16.20
C ARG A 158 19.37 21.33 -17.39
N ALA A 159 19.19 20.81 -18.59
CA ALA A 159 19.13 21.60 -19.82
C ALA A 159 17.74 22.20 -20.09
N ASN A 160 16.67 21.65 -19.51
CA ASN A 160 15.31 21.95 -19.94
C ASN A 160 14.38 22.46 -18.81
N TRP A 161 14.82 22.46 -17.55
CA TRP A 161 13.98 22.80 -16.39
C TRP A 161 13.43 24.24 -16.35
N SER A 162 14.11 25.22 -16.98
CA SER A 162 13.82 26.65 -16.84
C SER A 162 12.80 27.21 -17.85
N ASP A 163 12.59 26.53 -18.98
CA ASP A 163 11.78 27.04 -20.10
C ASP A 163 10.49 26.22 -20.31
N LEU A 164 10.05 25.48 -19.30
CA LEU A 164 8.81 24.70 -19.31
C LEU A 164 7.59 25.64 -19.27
N ASP A 165 6.73 25.56 -20.29
CA ASP A 165 5.40 26.17 -20.29
C ASP A 165 4.48 25.45 -19.28
N LEU A 166 4.10 26.15 -18.20
CA LEU A 166 3.30 25.63 -17.10
C LEU A 166 1.78 25.90 -17.26
N SER A 167 1.34 26.42 -18.41
CA SER A 167 -0.06 26.83 -18.67
C SER A 167 -0.87 25.88 -19.56
N THR A 168 -0.29 24.76 -19.96
CA THR A 168 -0.98 23.47 -20.17
C THR A 168 -1.01 22.68 -18.86
N VAL A 169 -2.00 21.80 -18.61
CA VAL A 169 -1.84 20.72 -17.61
C VAL A 169 -0.54 19.95 -17.97
N PRO A 170 0.52 19.93 -17.14
CA PRO A 170 1.84 19.47 -17.59
C PRO A 170 2.33 18.16 -16.93
N ALA A 171 3.08 17.38 -17.71
CA ALA A 171 3.53 16.01 -17.41
C ALA A 171 4.87 15.91 -16.62
N ARG A 172 5.00 16.60 -15.46
CA ARG A 172 6.16 16.76 -14.49
C ARG A 172 6.91 18.12 -14.67
N GLU A 173 7.50 18.87 -13.68
CA GLU A 173 8.55 18.62 -12.63
C GLU A 173 8.72 19.67 -11.49
N LEU A 174 9.17 19.27 -10.26
CA LEU A 174 10.44 19.69 -9.55
C LEU A 174 10.65 19.18 -8.08
N ALA A 175 11.94 19.06 -7.68
CA ALA A 175 12.60 18.94 -6.34
C ALA A 175 12.28 17.77 -5.35
N VAL A 176 13.27 16.89 -5.10
CA VAL A 176 13.32 16.10 -3.84
C VAL A 176 14.01 16.95 -2.77
N ARG A 177 13.21 17.63 -1.95
CA ARG A 177 13.58 17.80 -0.54
C ARG A 177 13.01 16.60 0.17
N MET A 178 13.78 15.99 1.07
CA MET A 178 13.15 15.17 2.10
C MET A 178 12.20 16.09 2.85
N CYS A 179 10.90 15.98 2.59
CA CYS A 179 9.94 16.29 3.62
C CYS A 179 10.16 15.22 4.67
N ARG A 180 11.00 15.56 5.66
CA ARG A 180 10.63 15.26 7.05
C ARG A 180 9.11 15.39 7.14
N LEU A 181 8.48 14.34 7.67
CA LEU A 181 7.28 14.48 8.48
C LEU A 181 7.38 15.84 9.20
N HIS A 182 6.57 16.84 8.82
CA HIS A 182 6.33 17.91 9.77
C HIS A 182 5.20 17.43 10.65
N GLU A 183 5.61 17.15 11.88
CA GLU A 183 4.76 16.97 13.06
C GLU A 183 3.86 15.74 13.03
N GLY A 184 4.46 14.62 12.62
CA GLY A 184 4.15 13.34 13.23
C GLY A 184 5.34 12.92 14.09
N GLU A 185 5.43 13.40 15.32
CA GLU A 185 6.18 12.67 16.34
C GLU A 185 5.42 11.35 16.59
N GLY A 186 5.65 10.38 15.71
CA GLY A 186 5.21 9.00 15.90
C GLY A 186 6.41 8.20 16.40
N PRO A 187 6.33 7.53 17.56
CA PRO A 187 7.43 6.69 18.00
C PRO A 187 7.64 5.54 17.00
N VAL A 188 8.90 5.23 16.68
CA VAL A 188 9.24 3.91 16.14
C VAL A 188 9.15 2.95 17.31
N ILE A 189 8.10 2.12 17.32
CA ILE A 189 7.91 1.13 18.38
C ILE A 189 8.70 -0.12 18.01
N VAL A 190 9.70 -0.43 18.81
CA VAL A 190 10.52 -1.63 18.68
C VAL A 190 9.95 -2.68 19.62
N GLU A 191 9.25 -3.67 19.07
CA GLU A 191 8.74 -4.80 19.85
C GLU A 191 9.75 -5.96 19.93
N GLY A 192 9.86 -6.57 21.12
CA GLY A 192 10.67 -7.76 21.38
C GLY A 192 11.97 -7.48 22.15
N ASP A 193 12.25 -8.32 23.16
CA ASP A 193 13.37 -8.18 24.09
C ASP A 193 14.73 -8.01 23.39
N ALA A 194 14.94 -8.71 22.27
CA ALA A 194 16.17 -8.65 21.50
C ALA A 194 16.38 -7.28 20.82
N ALA A 195 15.30 -6.64 20.37
CA ALA A 195 15.38 -5.38 19.67
C ALA A 195 15.42 -4.18 20.63
N VAL A 196 14.80 -4.30 21.81
CA VAL A 196 14.92 -3.32 22.91
C VAL A 196 16.37 -3.18 23.38
N SER A 197 17.11 -4.28 23.51
CA SER A 197 18.52 -4.26 23.95
C SER A 197 19.50 -3.52 23.02
N TYR A 198 19.10 -3.24 21.77
CA TYR A 198 19.90 -2.46 20.83
C TYR A 198 19.64 -0.95 20.89
N THR A 199 18.63 -0.52 21.65
CA THR A 199 18.17 0.88 21.73
C THR A 199 18.45 1.55 23.08
N THR A 200 19.12 0.84 23.99
CA THR A 200 19.61 1.31 25.31
C THR A 200 21.12 1.25 25.36
#